data_AF-A0A959QIH1-F1
#
_entry.id   AF-A0A959QIH1-F1
#
_cell.length_a   1.000
_cell.length_b   1.000
_cell.length_c   1.000
_cell.angle_alpha   90.00
_cell.angle_beta   90.00
_cell.angle_gamma   90.00
#
_symmetry.space_group_name_H-M   'P 1'
#
loop_
_entity.id
_entity.type
_entity.pdbx_description
1 polymer ?
#
loop_
_entity_poly.entity_id
_entity_poly.type
_entity_poly.pdbx_seq_one_letter_code
_entity_poly.pdbx_strand_id
1 'polypeptide(L)' 'LEMIGKAADQLAQLPDGATRQYIPELSVVLAAAGLVNPEETREIIWTVPEDAGEYIYVCTFPGHWRTMNGKITVKKKPNL' A
#
# COMPACT_ATOMS: atom_id res chain seq x y z
N LEU A 1 4.71 -7.98 3.75
CA LEU A 1 3.43 -7.61 4.38
C LEU A 1 3.61 -7.16 5.83
N GLU A 2 4.05 -8.04 6.74
CA GLU A 2 4.24 -7.76 8.17
C GLU A 2 4.96 -6.44 8.50
N MET A 3 6.06 -6.12 7.81
CA MET A 3 6.80 -4.86 8.01
C MET A 3 5.90 -3.62 7.79
N ILE A 4 5.19 -3.57 6.67
CA ILE A 4 4.30 -2.46 6.32
C ILE A 4 3.10 -2.41 7.29
N GLY A 5 2.53 -3.58 7.59
CA GLY A 5 1.39 -3.69 8.51
C GLY A 5 1.70 -3.19 9.92
N LYS A 6 2.83 -3.59 10.48
CA LYS A 6 3.28 -3.11 11.81
C LYS A 6 3.60 -1.63 11.81
N ALA A 7 4.25 -1.12 10.76
CA ALA A 7 4.52 0.31 10.63
C ALA A 7 3.22 1.11 10.53
N ALA A 8 2.22 0.60 9.81
CA ALA A 8 0.90 1.21 9.72
C ALA A 8 0.15 1.19 11.07
N ASP A 9 0.19 0.08 11.80
CA ASP A 9 -0.40 -0.03 13.14
C ASP A 9 0.26 0.95 14.14
N GLN A 10 1.56 1.23 13.99
CA GLN A 10 2.26 2.24 14.80
C GLN A 10 1.74 3.65 14.55
N LEU A 11 1.31 3.98 13.32
CA LEU A 11 0.73 5.29 13.01
C LEU A 11 -0.56 5.54 13.80
N ALA A 12 -1.31 4.48 14.15
CA ALA A 12 -2.51 4.59 14.97
C ALA A 12 -2.22 5.12 16.40
N GLN A 13 -0.97 5.00 16.86
CA GLN A 13 -0.53 5.48 18.17
C GLN A 13 -0.07 6.94 18.14
N LEU A 14 0.06 7.54 16.95
CA LEU A 14 0.50 8.91 16.78
C LEU A 14 -0.71 9.86 16.69
N PRO A 15 -0.62 11.06 17.28
CA PRO A 15 -1.71 12.04 17.22
C PRO A 15 -2.03 12.50 15.78
N ASP A 16 -1.08 12.36 14.86
CA ASP A 16 -1.19 12.74 13.45
C ASP A 16 -1.41 11.54 12.50
N GLY A 17 -1.65 10.33 13.02
CA GLY A 17 -1.81 9.12 12.20
C GLY A 17 -2.89 9.25 11.12
N ALA A 18 -4.02 9.87 11.47
CA ALA A 18 -5.11 10.15 10.53
C ALA A 18 -4.70 11.18 9.46
N THR A 19 -3.96 12.23 9.84
CA THR A 19 -3.44 13.23 8.90
C THR A 19 -2.43 12.61 7.92
N ARG A 20 -1.65 11.64 8.39
CA ARG A 20 -0.74 10.82 7.56
C ARG A 20 -1.47 9.75 6.77
N GLN A 21 -2.80 9.68 6.88
CA GLN A 21 -3.66 8.73 6.19
C GLN A 21 -3.26 7.26 6.44
N TYR A 22 -2.59 7.02 7.57
CA TYR A 22 -2.00 5.74 7.92
C TYR A 22 -1.05 5.16 6.86
N ILE A 23 -0.38 6.02 6.08
CA ILE A 23 0.66 5.62 5.13
C ILE A 23 2.03 5.66 5.83
N PRO A 24 2.71 4.53 6.03
CA PRO A 24 4.02 4.52 6.65
C PRO A 24 5.08 5.07 5.69
N GLU A 25 5.96 5.94 6.19
CA GLU A 25 7.11 6.47 5.46
C GLU A 25 8.23 5.42 5.37
N LEU A 26 8.09 4.51 4.41
CA LEU A 26 9.09 3.49 4.12
C LEU A 26 9.46 3.57 2.63
N SER A 27 10.75 3.41 2.31
CA SER A 27 11.24 3.44 0.93
C SER A 27 10.66 2.35 0.03
N VAL A 28 10.08 1.30 0.62
CA VAL A 28 9.39 0.20 -0.10
C VAL A 28 7.96 0.55 -0.53
N VAL A 29 7.42 1.69 -0.10
CA VAL A 29 6.10 2.17 -0.56
C VAL A 29 6.29 2.87 -1.90
N LEU A 30 5.81 2.22 -2.96
CA LEU A 30 6.02 2.67 -4.34
C LEU A 30 4.98 3.70 -4.78
N ALA A 31 3.75 3.57 -4.28
CA ALA A 31 2.64 4.49 -4.51
C ALA A 31 1.57 4.30 -3.42
N ALA A 32 0.75 5.33 -3.19
CA ALA A 32 -0.38 5.28 -2.27
C ALA A 32 -1.55 6.15 -2.77
N ALA A 33 -2.77 5.62 -2.67
CA ALA A 33 -4.00 6.34 -3.04
C ALA A 33 -4.51 7.30 -1.97
N GLY A 34 -3.96 7.20 -0.76
CA GLY A 34 -4.52 7.83 0.41
C GLY A 34 -5.63 7.01 1.07
N LEU A 35 -6.09 7.50 2.22
CA LEU A 35 -7.24 6.94 2.91
C LEU A 35 -8.51 7.25 2.11
N VAL A 36 -9.31 6.23 1.84
CA VAL A 36 -10.57 6.33 1.10
C VAL A 36 -11.72 6.14 2.10
N ASN A 37 -12.59 7.14 2.23
CA ASN A 37 -13.73 7.10 3.14
C ASN A 37 -14.90 6.32 2.52
N PRO A 38 -15.93 5.96 3.32
CA PRO A 38 -17.18 5.42 2.77
C PRO A 38 -17.72 6.32 1.65
N GLU A 39 -18.23 5.69 0.58
CA GLU A 39 -18.81 6.37 -0.59
C GLU A 39 -17.82 7.21 -1.43
N GLU A 40 -16.54 7.22 -1.06
CA GLU A 40 -15.48 7.86 -1.82
C GLU A 40 -14.79 6.89 -2.78
N THR A 41 -14.35 7.41 -3.92
CA THR A 41 -13.50 6.68 -4.87
C THR A 41 -12.21 7.44 -5.06
N ARG A 42 -11.08 6.73 -5.01
CA ARG A 42 -9.76 7.27 -5.39
C ARG A 42 -9.07 6.35 -6.38
N GLU A 43 -8.30 6.97 -7.26
CA GLU A 43 -7.50 6.30 -8.28
C GLU A 43 -6.03 6.71 -8.15
N ILE A 44 -5.14 5.79 -8.44
CA ILE A 44 -3.71 6.08 -8.59
C ILE A 44 -3.19 5.52 -9.91
N ILE A 45 -2.28 6.27 -10.51
CA ILE A 45 -1.49 5.83 -11.64
C ILE A 45 -0.05 5.76 -11.16
N TRP A 46 0.57 4.60 -11.35
CA TRP A 46 1.96 4.38 -11.01
C TRP A 46 2.61 3.48 -12.06
N THR A 47 3.90 3.70 -12.29
CA THR A 47 4.72 2.90 -13.19
C THR A 47 5.31 1.72 -12.43
N VAL A 48 4.89 0.51 -12.77
CA VAL A 48 5.48 -0.72 -12.19
C VAL A 48 7.00 -0.77 -12.46
N PRO A 49 7.81 -1.36 -11.56
CA PRO A 49 9.25 -1.41 -11.76
C PRO A 49 9.60 -2.34 -12.93
N GLU A 50 10.77 -2.13 -13.51
CA GLU A 50 11.25 -2.94 -14.64
C GLU A 50 11.47 -4.41 -14.26
N ASP A 51 11.82 -4.63 -12.99
CA ASP A 51 12.03 -5.97 -12.44
C ASP A 51 10.71 -6.73 -12.36
N ALA A 52 10.66 -7.85 -13.08
CA ALA A 52 9.60 -8.82 -12.92
C ALA A 52 9.60 -9.37 -11.49
N GLY A 53 8.43 -9.52 -10.90
CA GLY A 53 8.32 -9.90 -9.49
C GLY A 53 6.90 -9.79 -8.95
N GLU A 54 6.77 -10.09 -7.66
CA GLU A 54 5.54 -9.90 -6.90
C GLU A 54 5.62 -8.61 -6.09
N TYR A 55 4.67 -7.73 -6.29
CA TYR A 55 4.46 -6.52 -5.53
C TYR A 55 3.18 -6.66 -4.72
N ILE A 56 3.12 -6.04 -3.54
CA ILE A 56 1.97 -6.15 -2.65
C ILE A 56 1.19 -4.85 -2.70
N TYR A 57 -0.12 -4.93 -2.90
CA TYR A 57 -1.03 -3.85 -2.52
C TYR A 57 -1.68 -4.21 -1.18
N VAL A 58 -1.85 -3.22 -0.31
CA VAL A 58 -2.31 -3.43 1.06
C VAL A 58 -3.06 -2.21 1.56
N CYS A 59 -4.15 -2.43 2.27
CA CYS A 59 -4.80 -1.39 3.05
C CYS A 59 -4.05 -1.22 4.38
N THR A 60 -3.51 -0.03 4.61
CA THR A 60 -2.72 0.30 5.80
C THR A 60 -3.57 0.98 6.89
N PHE A 61 -4.89 1.01 6.76
CA PHE A 61 -5.72 1.38 7.90
C PHE A 61 -5.45 0.40 9.07
N PRO A 62 -5.34 0.88 10.32
CA PRO A 62 -4.87 0.05 11.43
C PRO A 62 -5.63 -1.28 11.54
N GLY A 63 -4.88 -2.39 11.54
CA GLY A 63 -5.39 -3.76 11.57
C GLY A 63 -5.90 -4.35 10.25
N HIS A 64 -6.26 -3.54 9.25
CA HIS A 64 -6.89 -4.02 8.00
C HIS A 64 -5.93 -4.83 7.13
N TRP A 65 -4.64 -4.53 7.18
CA TRP A 65 -3.61 -5.18 6.38
C TRP A 65 -3.57 -6.72 6.53
N ARG A 66 -4.10 -7.25 7.64
CA ARG A 66 -4.18 -8.69 7.93
C ARG A 66 -5.08 -9.44 6.95
N THR A 67 -6.11 -8.80 6.43
CA THR A 67 -7.12 -9.41 5.55
C THR A 67 -7.26 -8.66 4.21
N MET A 68 -6.95 -7.37 4.19
CA MET A 68 -7.13 -6.50 3.03
C MET A 68 -5.78 -6.22 2.36
N ASN A 69 -5.28 -7.23 1.66
CA ASN A 69 -4.06 -7.17 0.87
C ASN A 69 -4.15 -8.12 -0.34
N GLY A 70 -3.27 -7.95 -1.30
CA GLY A 70 -3.10 -8.87 -2.41
C GLY A 70 -1.80 -8.63 -3.17
N LYS A 71 -1.61 -9.38 -4.26
CA LYS A 71 -0.39 -9.36 -5.05
C LYS A 71 -0.63 -8.84 -6.46
N ILE A 72 0.30 -8.02 -6.94
CA ILE A 72 0.46 -7.62 -8.34
C ILE A 72 1.67 -8.39 -8.86
N THR A 73 1.46 -9.26 -9.84
CA THR A 73 2.55 -9.98 -10.50
C THR A 73 2.96 -9.26 -11.76
N VAL A 74 4.17 -8.70 -11.78
CA VAL A 74 4.79 -8.12 -12.97
C VAL A 74 5.56 -9.21 -13.69
N LYS A 75 5.25 -9.43 -14.97
CA LYS A 75 5.93 -10.40 -15.81
C LYS A 75 6.62 -9.68 -16.96
N LYS A 76 7.77 -10.22 -17.39
CA LYS A 76 8.37 -9.79 -18.65
C LYS A 76 7.36 -10.00 -19.77
N LYS A 77 7.25 -9.00 -20.65
CA LYS A 77 6.49 -9.19 -21.90
C LYS A 77 7.13 -10.36 -22.64
N PRO A 78 6.35 -11.38 -23.05
CA PRO A 78 6.87 -12.41 -23.95
C PRO A 78 7.45 -11.72 -25.18
N ASN A 79 8.60 -12.18 -25.65
CA ASN A 79 9.10 -11.77 -26.96
C ASN A 79 8.06 -12.23 -27.99
N LEU A 80 7.42 -11.27 -28.68
CA LEU A 80 6.56 -11.53 -29.83
C LEU A 80 7.41 -11.96 -31.03
#